data_AF-A0A8J7I721-F1
#
_entry.id   AF-A0A8J7I721-F1
#
_cell.length_a   1.000
_cell.length_b   1.000
_cell.length_c   1.000
_cell.angle_alpha   90.00
_cell.angle_beta   90.00
_cell.angle_gamma   90.00
#
_symmetry.space_group_name_H-M   'P 1'
#
loop_
_entity.id
_entity.type
_entity.pdbx_description
1 polymer ?
#
loop_
_entity_poly.entity_id
_entity_poly.type
_entity_poly.pdbx_seq_one_letter_code
_entity_poly.pdbx_strand_id
1 'polypeptide(L)'
;MIEPTPEQQRFMQDDVSTRLHHLANHLKQIQSLWAFDSSVDLTLPLVKESRYFIEWAVPDMVKADDIDRACELVDLGRILTRWLFHWNEIWTNAQQRQLAAEQTQTWLHRVLEIADTQPESLSA
;
A
#
# COMPACT_ATOMS: atom_id res chain seq x y z
N MET A 1 8.21 -19.87 9.29
CA MET A 1 7.28 -18.74 9.38
C MET A 1 7.66 -17.98 10.65
N ILE A 2 8.04 -16.70 10.53
CA ILE A 2 8.40 -15.89 11.71
C ILE A 2 7.10 -15.53 12.43
N GLU A 3 7.07 -15.64 13.76
CA GLU A 3 5.88 -15.26 14.52
C GLU A 3 5.66 -13.74 14.47
N PRO A 4 4.41 -13.27 14.28
CA PRO A 4 4.12 -11.85 14.21
C PRO A 4 4.33 -11.16 15.56
N THR A 5 4.79 -9.91 15.54
CA THR A 5 4.91 -9.09 16.76
C THR A 5 3.53 -8.74 17.33
N PRO A 6 3.42 -8.30 18.61
CA PRO A 6 2.15 -7.88 19.19
C PRO A 6 1.47 -6.71 18.46
N GLU A 7 2.22 -5.82 17.81
CA GLU A 7 1.66 -4.78 16.93
C GLU A 7 1.03 -5.41 15.68
N GLN A 8 1.73 -6.35 15.05
CA GLN A 8 1.25 -7.04 13.84
C GLN A 8 0.01 -7.88 14.14
N GLN A 9 -0.02 -8.56 15.28
CA GLN A 9 -1.20 -9.31 15.73
C GLN A 9 -2.42 -8.42 15.91
N ARG A 10 -2.26 -7.23 16.51
CA ARG A 10 -3.35 -6.25 16.66
C ARG A 10 -3.83 -5.76 15.30
N PHE A 11 -2.92 -5.40 14.41
CA PHE A 11 -3.28 -5.00 13.04
C PHE A 11 -4.09 -6.07 12.32
N MET A 12 -3.70 -7.34 12.44
CA MET A 12 -4.38 -8.46 11.80
C MET A 12 -5.76 -8.78 12.40
N GLN A 13 -6.10 -8.24 13.59
CA GLN A 13 -7.42 -8.38 14.20
C GLN A 13 -8.43 -7.38 13.66
N ASP A 14 -7.96 -6.27 13.07
CA ASP A 14 -8.83 -5.25 12.50
C ASP A 14 -9.54 -5.77 11.23
N ASP A 15 -10.71 -5.22 10.94
CA ASP A 15 -11.39 -5.50 9.69
C ASP A 15 -10.57 -4.98 8.49
N VAL A 16 -10.90 -5.46 7.29
CA VAL A 16 -10.15 -5.10 6.08
C VAL A 16 -10.20 -3.60 5.81
N SER A 17 -11.34 -2.93 6.00
CA SER A 17 -11.46 -1.48 5.77
C SER A 17 -10.51 -0.71 6.67
N THR A 18 -10.48 -1.03 7.97
CA THR A 18 -9.56 -0.40 8.93
C THR A 18 -8.09 -0.63 8.52
N ARG A 19 -7.71 -1.85 8.13
CA ARG A 19 -6.36 -2.16 7.64
C ARG A 19 -5.99 -1.38 6.37
N LEU A 20 -6.93 -1.17 5.45
CA LEU A 20 -6.70 -0.39 4.23
C LEU A 20 -6.55 1.11 4.52
N HIS A 21 -7.22 1.64 5.55
CA HIS A 21 -6.98 3.01 6.02
C HIS A 21 -5.56 3.21 6.56
N HIS A 22 -4.98 2.21 7.22
CA HIS A 22 -3.56 2.25 7.61
C HIS A 22 -2.63 2.28 6.38
N LEU A 23 -2.92 1.49 5.35
CA LEU A 23 -2.20 1.54 4.07
C LEU A 23 -2.32 2.93 3.41
N ALA A 24 -3.53 3.50 3.36
CA ALA A 24 -3.76 4.85 2.84
C ALA A 24 -2.96 5.90 3.62
N ASN A 25 -2.89 5.79 4.95
CA ASN A 25 -2.09 6.69 5.78
C ASN A 25 -0.58 6.60 5.46
N HIS A 26 -0.06 5.43 5.12
CA HIS A 26 1.32 5.30 4.65
C HIS A 26 1.51 5.93 3.28
N LEU A 27 0.61 5.67 2.33
CA LEU A 27 0.68 6.27 1.00
C LEU A 27 0.62 7.80 1.07
N LYS A 28 -0.19 8.38 1.96
CA LYS A 28 -0.25 9.83 2.21
C LYS A 28 1.06 10.40 2.77
N GLN A 29 1.71 9.66 3.68
CA GLN A 29 3.02 10.04 4.19
C GLN A 29 4.08 9.98 3.09
N ILE A 30 4.15 8.89 2.33
CA ILE A 30 5.05 8.74 1.17
C ILE A 30 4.81 9.88 0.17
N GLN A 31 3.55 10.21 -0.12
CA GLN A 31 3.18 11.32 -1.02
C GLN A 31 3.82 12.64 -0.57
N SER A 32 3.75 12.90 0.73
CA SER A 32 4.28 14.13 1.32
C SER A 32 5.81 14.14 1.26
N LEU A 33 6.45 12.99 1.44
CA LEU A 33 7.90 12.82 1.43
C LEU A 33 8.53 13.03 0.05
N TRP A 34 7.82 12.78 -1.05
CA TRP A 34 8.31 13.09 -2.40
C TRP A 34 8.69 14.56 -2.60
N ALA A 35 8.08 15.48 -1.83
CA ALA A 35 8.34 16.92 -1.92
C ALA A 35 9.57 17.40 -1.13
N PHE A 36 10.18 16.56 -0.29
CA PHE A 36 11.28 16.95 0.59
C PHE A 36 12.57 16.18 0.24
N ASP A 37 13.64 16.87 -0.11
CA ASP A 37 14.90 16.22 -0.54
C ASP A 37 15.62 15.42 0.58
N SER A 38 15.25 15.59 1.85
CA SER A 38 15.81 14.88 3.02
C SER A 38 15.01 13.64 3.44
N SER A 39 14.06 13.17 2.63
CA SER A 39 13.05 12.18 3.04
C SER A 39 13.37 10.70 2.74
N VAL A 40 14.54 10.41 2.15
CA VAL A 40 14.91 9.06 1.71
C VAL A 40 14.85 8.03 2.85
N ASP A 41 15.45 8.35 3.99
CA ASP A 41 15.55 7.43 5.13
C ASP A 41 14.19 7.13 5.78
N LEU A 42 13.20 8.01 5.57
CA LEU A 42 11.84 7.87 6.10
C LEU A 42 10.90 7.17 5.12
N THR A 43 11.16 7.28 3.81
CA THR A 43 10.24 6.75 2.79
C THR A 43 10.36 5.23 2.66
N LEU A 44 11.58 4.68 2.67
CA LEU A 44 11.81 3.24 2.48
C LEU A 44 11.15 2.36 3.56
N PRO A 45 11.21 2.69 4.87
CA PRO A 45 10.47 1.94 5.89
C PRO A 45 8.96 1.91 5.63
N LEU A 46 8.35 3.05 5.26
CA LEU A 46 6.93 3.13 4.94
C LEU A 46 6.56 2.28 3.73
N VAL A 47 7.39 2.27 2.68
CA VAL A 47 7.19 1.42 1.49
C VAL A 47 7.26 -0.07 1.88
N LYS A 48 8.23 -0.45 2.71
CA LYS A 48 8.35 -1.84 3.20
C LYS A 48 7.14 -2.25 4.02
N GLU A 49 6.71 -1.43 4.95
CA GLU A 49 5.58 -1.74 5.83
C GLU A 49 4.25 -1.78 5.07
N SER A 50 4.05 -0.89 4.11
CA SER A 50 2.88 -0.89 3.23
C SER A 50 2.71 -2.22 2.48
N ARG A 51 3.81 -2.90 2.13
CA ARG A 51 3.75 -4.23 1.52
C ARG A 51 3.22 -5.29 2.50
N TYR A 52 3.59 -5.23 3.77
CA TYR A 52 3.06 -6.15 4.77
C TYR A 52 1.55 -5.95 4.98
N PHE A 53 1.09 -4.70 5.00
CA PHE A 53 -0.34 -4.41 5.09
C PHE A 53 -1.13 -5.04 3.93
N ILE A 54 -0.58 -4.98 2.71
CA ILE A 54 -1.16 -5.64 1.53
C ILE A 54 -1.14 -7.17 1.70
N GLU A 55 0.00 -7.74 2.07
CA GLU A 55 0.18 -9.19 2.28
C GLU A 55 -0.80 -9.75 3.32
N TRP A 56 -1.19 -8.95 4.31
CA TRP A 56 -2.14 -9.34 5.35
C TRP A 56 -3.60 -9.03 5.04
N ALA A 57 -3.91 -8.02 4.20
CA ALA A 57 -5.28 -7.69 3.83
C ALA A 57 -5.81 -8.58 2.69
N VAL A 58 -5.00 -8.84 1.68
CA VAL A 58 -5.39 -9.56 0.45
C VAL A 58 -6.02 -10.94 0.71
N PRO A 59 -5.48 -11.80 1.60
CA PRO A 59 -6.07 -13.12 1.84
C PRO A 59 -7.51 -13.04 2.39
N ASP A 60 -7.83 -12.03 3.19
CA ASP A 60 -9.17 -11.88 3.76
C ASP A 60 -10.16 -11.29 2.75
N MET A 61 -9.70 -10.41 1.85
CA MET A 61 -10.49 -9.97 0.70
C MET A 61 -10.84 -11.14 -0.22
N VAL A 62 -9.88 -12.01 -0.50
CA VAL A 62 -10.10 -13.23 -1.31
C VAL A 62 -11.10 -14.18 -0.65
N LYS A 63 -11.01 -14.38 0.67
CA LYS A 63 -12.02 -15.18 1.41
C LYS A 63 -13.42 -14.58 1.36
N ALA A 64 -13.52 -13.26 1.23
CA ALA A 64 -14.78 -12.52 1.11
C ALA A 64 -15.28 -12.39 -0.34
N ASP A 65 -14.66 -13.10 -1.30
CA ASP A 65 -14.98 -13.07 -2.74
C ASP A 65 -14.76 -11.70 -3.41
N ASP A 66 -13.95 -10.83 -2.81
CA ASP A 66 -13.54 -9.53 -3.38
C ASP A 66 -12.23 -9.66 -4.19
N ILE A 67 -12.27 -10.53 -5.21
CA ILE A 67 -11.07 -10.95 -5.96
C ILE A 67 -10.47 -9.80 -6.78
N ASP A 68 -11.31 -9.01 -7.45
CA ASP A 68 -10.85 -7.97 -8.36
C ASP A 68 -10.08 -6.87 -7.60
N ARG A 69 -10.64 -6.40 -6.48
CA ARG A 69 -9.96 -5.38 -5.65
C ARG A 69 -8.73 -5.96 -4.94
N ALA A 70 -8.75 -7.24 -4.57
CA ALA A 70 -7.57 -7.92 -4.04
C ALA A 70 -6.43 -7.97 -5.07
N CYS A 71 -6.74 -8.22 -6.35
CA CYS A 71 -5.77 -8.17 -7.44
C CYS A 71 -5.15 -6.78 -7.61
N GLU A 72 -5.94 -5.71 -7.49
CA GLU A 72 -5.43 -4.35 -7.55
C GLU A 72 -4.42 -4.05 -6.42
N LEU A 73 -4.69 -4.51 -5.19
CA LEU A 73 -3.72 -4.35 -4.10
C LEU A 73 -2.42 -5.14 -4.35
N VAL A 74 -2.49 -6.29 -5.01
CA VAL A 74 -1.29 -7.02 -5.44
C VAL A 74 -0.48 -6.22 -6.45
N ASP A 75 -1.13 -5.49 -7.37
CA ASP A 75 -0.45 -4.62 -8.32
C ASP A 75 0.23 -3.43 -7.64
N LEU A 76 -0.41 -2.83 -6.63
CA LEU A 76 0.26 -1.86 -5.76
C LEU A 76 1.47 -2.50 -5.07
N GLY A 77 1.33 -3.71 -4.52
CA GLY A 77 2.43 -4.45 -3.89
C GLY A 77 3.62 -4.66 -4.83
N ARG A 78 3.38 -4.94 -6.12
CA ARG A 78 4.41 -5.04 -7.16
C ARG A 78 5.13 -3.72 -7.40
N ILE A 79 4.39 -2.61 -7.48
CA ILE A 79 4.96 -1.27 -7.66
C ILE A 79 5.86 -0.90 -6.47
N LEU A 80 5.37 -1.08 -5.24
CA LEU A 80 6.15 -0.83 -4.02
C LEU A 80 7.41 -1.70 -3.96
N THR A 81 7.30 -2.97 -4.36
CA THR A 81 8.44 -3.87 -4.44
C THR A 81 9.48 -3.37 -5.44
N ARG A 82 9.06 -2.95 -6.64
CA ARG A 82 9.95 -2.37 -7.65
C ARG A 82 10.67 -1.13 -7.10
N TRP A 83 9.98 -0.27 -6.35
CA TRP A 83 10.60 0.90 -5.74
C TRP A 83 11.69 0.52 -4.75
N LEU A 84 11.52 -0.54 -3.95
CA LEU A 84 12.57 -0.99 -3.02
C LEU A 84 13.85 -1.42 -3.75
N PHE A 85 13.74 -2.07 -4.91
CA PHE A 85 14.89 -2.53 -5.68
C PHE A 85 15.56 -1.41 -6.49
N HIS A 86 14.78 -0.45 -6.98
CA HIS A 86 15.25 0.63 -7.86
C HIS A 86 15.27 2.00 -7.19
N TRP A 87 15.26 2.05 -5.85
CA TRP A 87 15.05 3.28 -5.10
C TRP A 87 16.03 4.40 -5.48
N ASN A 88 17.32 4.09 -5.55
CA ASN A 88 18.35 5.08 -5.87
C ASN A 88 18.18 5.63 -7.29
N GLU A 89 17.79 4.79 -8.24
CA GLU A 89 17.53 5.19 -9.63
C GLU A 89 16.31 6.12 -9.70
N ILE A 90 15.23 5.76 -9.00
CA ILE A 90 14.00 6.55 -8.94
C ILE A 90 14.26 7.89 -8.27
N TRP A 91 14.98 7.90 -7.14
CA TRP A 91 15.20 9.11 -6.35
C TRP A 91 16.11 10.13 -7.06
N THR A 92 17.17 9.66 -7.70
CA THR A 92 18.14 10.54 -8.38
C THR A 92 17.67 11.02 -9.75
N ASN A 93 16.67 10.36 -10.33
CA ASN A 93 16.07 10.76 -11.61
C ASN A 93 14.77 11.54 -11.38
N ALA A 94 14.80 12.86 -11.63
CA ALA A 94 13.64 13.74 -11.40
C ALA A 94 12.35 13.30 -12.11
N GLN A 95 12.46 12.73 -13.32
CA GLN A 95 11.29 12.25 -14.07
C GLN A 95 10.71 10.98 -13.43
N GLN A 96 11.56 10.04 -13.00
CA GLN A 96 11.09 8.85 -12.30
C GLN A 96 10.51 9.18 -10.92
N ARG A 97 11.12 10.13 -10.21
CA ARG A 97 10.60 10.65 -8.94
C ARG A 97 9.21 11.27 -9.10
N GLN A 98 9.02 12.09 -10.13
CA GLN A 98 7.70 12.66 -10.45
C GLN A 98 6.66 11.58 -10.78
N LEU A 99 7.04 10.59 -11.61
CA LEU A 99 6.15 9.47 -11.94
C LEU A 99 5.77 8.66 -10.68
N ALA A 100 6.72 8.40 -9.80
CA ALA A 100 6.46 7.69 -8.55
C ALA A 100 5.52 8.49 -7.63
N ALA A 101 5.67 9.82 -7.57
CA ALA A 101 4.75 10.69 -6.82
C ALA A 101 3.33 10.68 -7.40
N GLU A 102 3.18 10.70 -8.72
CA GLU A 102 1.86 10.58 -9.37
C GLU A 102 1.22 9.21 -9.07
N GLN A 103 2.01 8.13 -9.16
CA GLN A 103 1.57 6.79 -8.81
C GLN A 103 1.13 6.68 -7.35
N THR A 104 1.87 7.26 -6.41
CA THR A 104 1.47 7.28 -4.99
C THR A 104 0.11 7.96 -4.81
N GLN A 105 -0.12 9.10 -5.46
CA GLN A 105 -1.38 9.83 -5.37
C GLN A 105 -2.56 9.04 -5.95
N THR A 106 -2.37 8.39 -7.10
CA THR A 106 -3.40 7.51 -7.71
C THR A 106 -3.76 6.35 -6.80
N TRP A 107 -2.74 5.66 -6.26
CA TRP A 107 -2.97 4.53 -5.37
C TRP A 107 -3.56 4.93 -4.02
N LEU A 108 -3.19 6.09 -3.48
CA LEU A 108 -3.82 6.63 -2.28
C LEU A 108 -5.33 6.78 -2.47
N HIS A 109 -5.75 7.37 -3.60
CA HIS A 109 -7.17 7.50 -3.92
C HIS A 109 -7.83 6.13 -4.04
N ARG A 110 -7.21 5.21 -4.79
CA ARG A 110 -7.80 3.89 -5.03
C ARG A 110 -7.92 3.05 -3.75
N VAL A 111 -6.91 3.08 -2.88
CA VAL A 111 -6.95 2.36 -1.60
C VAL A 111 -8.06 2.92 -0.69
N LEU A 112 -8.25 4.24 -0.65
CA LEU A 112 -9.37 4.84 0.09
C LEU A 112 -10.71 4.42 -0.49
N GLU A 113 -10.86 4.41 -1.81
CA GLU A 113 -12.10 3.94 -2.45
C GLU A 113 -12.42 2.48 -2.11
N ILE A 114 -11.41 1.58 -2.14
CA ILE A 114 -11.59 0.18 -1.74
C ILE A 114 -11.94 0.10 -0.25
N ALA A 115 -11.31 0.91 0.61
CA ALA A 115 -11.57 0.92 2.05
C ALA A 115 -12.99 1.40 2.40
N ASP A 116 -13.51 2.39 1.66
CA ASP A 116 -14.77 3.06 1.96
C ASP A 116 -15.99 2.41 1.29
N THR A 117 -15.78 1.52 0.32
CA THR A 117 -16.86 0.89 -0.45
C THR A 117 -16.97 -0.60 -0.16
N GLN A 118 -18.21 -1.11 -0.11
CA GLN A 118 -18.42 -2.56 -0.07
C GLN A 118 -18.07 -3.19 -1.43
N PRO A 119 -17.60 -4.45 -1.45
CA PRO A 119 -17.44 -5.21 -2.68
C PRO A 119 -18.75 -5.21 -3.46
N GLU A 120 -18.68 -5.03 -4.77
CA GLU A 120 -19.89 -5.17 -5.58
C GLU A 120 -20.40 -6.60 -5.43
N SER A 121 -21.63 -6.76 -4.95
CA SER A 121 -22.25 -8.06 -4.90
C SER A 121 -22.48 -8.50 -6.34
N LEU A 122 -21.78 -9.56 -6.77
CA LEU A 122 -22.10 -10.23 -8.01
C LEU A 122 -23.56 -10.67 -7.92
N SER A 123 -24.46 -9.87 -8.50
CA SER A 123 -25.84 -10.25 -8.68
C SER A 123 -25.84 -11.41 -9.67
N ALA A 124 -26.19 -12.59 -9.16
CA ALA A 124 -26.21 -13.86 -9.88
C ALA A 124 -27.08 -13.84 -11.14
#